data_AF-A0A379FPP8-F1
#
_entry.id   AF-A0A379FPP8-F1
#
_cell.length_a   1.000
_cell.length_b   1.000
_cell.length_c   1.000
_cell.angle_alpha   90.00
_cell.angle_beta   90.00
_cell.angle_gamma   90.00
#
_symmetry.space_group_name_H-M   'P 1'
#
loop_
_entity.id
_entity.type
_entity.pdbx_description
1 polymer ?
#
loop_
_entity_poly.entity_id
_entity_poly.type
_entity_poly.pdbx_seq_one_letter_code
_entity_poly.pdbx_strand_id
1 'polypeptide(L)'
;MLNGEDDEVKKYAAELYAKISNNKDPVGSYRRRVRSLHLKFNDKDKGVNVYLLNSVFWSSVNFQLAMNFYERNTPFQHKVVVVECLMQSLEVLSESFGLGVYSYFSEDLNRLNRQRSEAAKKGIRTRSDGYAKIRQKACELLLESNPKSLKWKNKTVAAKIITEDLWGYIELVKNKYPQIEIKYDDLTNKIVNWSRDYDDVRAAMEEVAITRKYKKKNAKKRSK
;
A
#
# COMPACT_ATOMS: atom_id res chain seq x y z
N MET A 1 15.38 10.30 28.88
CA MET A 1 16.60 9.55 28.51
C MET A 1 17.80 10.45 28.20
N LEU A 2 17.71 11.44 27.29
CA LEU A 2 18.88 12.24 26.88
C LEU A 2 19.46 13.24 27.91
N ASN A 3 18.77 13.53 29.02
CA ASN A 3 19.27 14.45 30.06
C ASN A 3 20.17 13.79 31.11
N GLY A 4 20.53 12.50 30.95
CA GLY A 4 21.34 11.77 31.93
C GLY A 4 20.62 11.53 33.27
N GLU A 5 19.34 11.89 33.39
CA GLU A 5 18.54 11.75 34.61
C GLU A 5 17.89 10.36 34.76
N ASP A 6 18.01 9.51 33.76
CA ASP A 6 17.43 8.17 33.78
C ASP A 6 18.20 7.25 34.74
N ASP A 7 17.51 6.76 35.78
CA ASP A 7 18.10 5.96 36.85
C ASP A 7 18.69 4.65 36.33
N GLU A 8 18.12 4.07 35.28
CA GLU A 8 18.64 2.84 34.68
C GLU A 8 19.94 3.12 33.91
N VAL A 9 20.00 4.22 33.17
CA VAL A 9 21.22 4.68 32.49
C VAL A 9 22.34 4.93 33.49
N LYS A 10 22.04 5.65 34.59
CA LYS A 10 23.00 5.94 35.66
C LYS A 10 23.51 4.66 36.31
N LYS A 11 22.61 3.72 36.62
CA LYS A 11 22.95 2.43 37.21
C LYS A 11 23.91 1.64 36.33
N TYR A 12 23.58 1.45 35.05
CA TYR A 12 24.45 0.72 34.11
C TYR A 12 25.80 1.41 33.91
N ALA A 13 25.81 2.75 33.79
CA ALA A 13 27.05 3.51 33.69
C ALA A 13 27.94 3.37 34.94
N ALA A 14 27.34 3.36 36.14
CA ALA A 14 28.08 3.16 37.39
C ALA A 14 28.66 1.73 37.50
N GLU A 15 27.89 0.72 37.10
CA GLU A 15 28.36 -0.68 37.06
C GLU A 15 29.52 -0.86 36.07
N LEU A 16 29.42 -0.27 34.88
CA LEU A 16 30.48 -0.30 33.88
C LEU A 16 31.71 0.44 34.37
N TYR A 17 31.54 1.62 34.98
CA TYR A 17 32.62 2.38 35.58
C TYR A 17 33.41 1.50 36.56
N ALA A 18 32.75 0.88 37.54
CA ALA A 18 33.42 0.05 38.55
C ALA A 18 34.19 -1.13 37.94
N LYS A 19 33.62 -1.76 36.89
CA LYS A 19 34.23 -2.89 36.19
C LYS A 19 35.42 -2.48 35.31
N ILE A 20 35.43 -1.24 34.80
CA ILE A 20 36.49 -0.71 33.93
C ILE A 20 37.60 -0.08 34.75
N SER A 21 37.26 0.72 35.78
CA SER A 21 38.22 1.42 36.64
C SER A 21 39.11 0.47 37.43
N ASN A 22 38.59 -0.68 37.83
CA ASN A 22 39.33 -1.67 38.62
C ASN A 22 40.16 -2.62 37.74
N ASN A 23 40.19 -2.41 36.42
CA ASN A 23 40.95 -3.24 35.50
C ASN A 23 42.38 -2.72 35.33
N LYS A 24 43.35 -3.64 35.17
CA LYS A 24 44.75 -3.30 34.85
C LYS A 24 44.89 -2.61 33.49
N ASP A 25 43.95 -2.85 32.58
CA ASP A 25 43.83 -2.20 31.28
C ASP A 25 42.41 -1.64 31.11
N PRO A 26 42.15 -0.41 31.59
CA PRO A 26 40.84 0.23 31.49
C PRO A 26 40.37 0.40 30.04
N VAL A 27 41.28 0.75 29.12
CA VAL A 27 40.96 0.98 27.71
C VAL A 27 40.55 -0.32 27.03
N GLY A 28 41.33 -1.39 27.16
CA GLY A 28 40.96 -2.69 26.59
C GLY A 28 39.78 -3.34 27.31
N SER A 29 39.55 -3.04 28.60
CA SER A 29 38.32 -3.44 29.31
C SER A 29 37.09 -2.77 28.71
N TYR A 30 37.14 -1.45 28.47
CA TYR A 30 36.07 -0.69 27.83
C TYR A 30 35.75 -1.26 26.44
N ARG A 31 36.75 -1.35 25.55
CA ARG A 31 36.57 -1.82 24.16
C ARG A 31 35.95 -3.22 24.07
N ARG A 32 36.37 -4.16 24.94
CA ARG A 32 35.78 -5.50 25.00
C ARG A 32 34.31 -5.47 25.40
N ARG A 33 33.96 -4.62 26.37
CA ARG A 33 32.59 -4.49 26.88
C ARG A 33 31.68 -3.83 25.86
N VAL A 34 32.11 -2.74 25.21
CA VAL A 34 31.34 -2.09 24.14
C VAL A 34 31.01 -3.05 23.01
N ARG A 35 32.00 -3.81 22.52
CA ARG A 35 31.79 -4.83 21.48
C ARG A 35 30.81 -5.92 21.90
N SER A 36 30.82 -6.32 23.16
CA SER A 36 29.86 -7.32 23.68
C SER A 36 28.44 -6.78 23.89
N LEU A 37 28.30 -5.47 24.02
CA LEU A 37 27.01 -4.80 24.27
C LEU A 37 26.31 -4.39 22.96
N HIS A 38 27.05 -4.22 21.86
CA HIS A 38 26.49 -3.88 20.54
C HIS A 38 25.95 -5.08 19.75
N LEU A 39 26.18 -6.32 20.18
CA LEU A 39 25.90 -7.51 19.36
C LEU A 39 25.33 -8.68 20.19
N LYS A 40 24.06 -8.56 20.60
CA LYS A 40 23.17 -9.72 20.73
C LYS A 40 21.73 -9.30 20.43
N PHE A 41 21.46 -8.96 19.19
CA PHE A 41 20.09 -8.95 18.69
C PHE A 41 19.83 -10.29 18.03
N ASN A 42 18.83 -11.01 18.53
CA ASN A 42 18.32 -12.20 17.87
C ASN A 42 17.35 -11.74 16.77
N ASP A 43 17.18 -12.54 15.72
CA ASP A 43 16.21 -12.31 14.62
C ASP A 43 14.73 -12.13 15.05
N LYS A 44 14.46 -12.16 16.36
CA LYS A 44 13.15 -11.99 16.99
C LYS A 44 12.84 -10.54 17.37
N ASP A 45 13.83 -9.64 17.42
CA ASP A 45 13.63 -8.23 17.77
C ASP A 45 13.19 -7.41 16.54
N LYS A 46 12.01 -7.72 16.00
CA LYS A 46 11.50 -7.26 14.70
C LYS A 46 10.86 -5.86 14.71
N GLY A 47 11.51 -4.86 15.30
CA GLY A 47 10.99 -3.48 15.29
C GLY A 47 12.07 -2.41 15.25
N VAL A 48 12.01 -1.54 14.24
CA VAL A 48 12.86 -0.33 14.11
C VAL A 48 12.85 0.50 15.40
N ASN A 49 11.72 0.52 16.12
CA ASN A 49 11.55 1.23 17.38
C ASN A 49 12.36 0.60 18.54
N VAL A 50 12.41 -0.74 18.64
CA VAL A 50 13.17 -1.44 19.71
C VAL A 50 14.68 -1.24 19.51
N TYR A 51 15.14 -1.33 18.27
CA TYR A 51 16.53 -1.05 17.92
C TYR A 51 16.89 0.40 18.24
N LEU A 52 16.06 1.35 17.81
CA LEU A 52 16.28 2.78 18.05
C LEU A 52 16.33 3.11 19.55
N LEU A 53 15.38 2.59 20.33
CA LEU A 53 15.35 2.79 21.78
C LEU A 53 16.59 2.21 22.47
N ASN A 54 17.05 1.03 22.05
CA ASN A 54 18.25 0.42 22.61
C ASN A 54 19.53 1.19 22.22
N SER A 55 19.62 1.66 20.97
CA SER A 55 20.74 2.50 20.53
C SER A 55 20.79 3.82 21.29
N VAL A 56 19.65 4.49 21.47
CA VAL A 56 19.55 5.72 22.28
C VAL A 56 19.92 5.45 23.75
N PHE A 57 19.49 4.33 24.31
CA PHE A 57 19.86 3.91 25.66
C PHE A 57 21.38 3.71 25.79
N TRP A 58 22.02 2.92 24.92
CA TRP A 58 23.46 2.67 25.00
C TRP A 58 24.31 3.89 24.68
N SER A 59 23.85 4.76 23.78
CA SER A 59 24.46 6.08 23.56
C SER A 59 24.45 6.91 24.86
N SER A 60 23.32 6.92 25.57
CA SER A 60 23.17 7.64 26.85
C SER A 60 24.04 7.02 27.95
N VAL A 61 24.14 5.69 28.03
CA VAL A 61 25.02 4.98 28.97
C VAL A 61 26.49 5.32 28.71
N ASN A 62 26.93 5.37 27.46
CA ASN A 62 28.31 5.76 27.12
C ASN A 62 28.60 7.22 27.49
N PHE A 63 27.64 8.12 27.24
CA PHE A 63 27.77 9.52 27.66
C PHE A 63 27.90 9.64 29.19
N GLN A 64 27.02 8.98 29.95
CA GLN A 64 27.06 9.01 31.40
C GLN A 64 28.32 8.34 31.97
N LEU A 65 28.81 7.28 31.31
CA LEU A 65 30.08 6.64 31.65
C LEU A 65 31.26 7.59 31.44
N ALA A 66 31.27 8.35 30.34
CA ALA A 66 32.27 9.38 30.09
C ALA A 66 32.28 10.43 31.22
N MET A 67 31.10 10.89 31.63
CA MET A 67 30.96 11.84 32.74
C MET A 67 31.50 11.27 34.06
N ASN A 68 31.18 10.02 34.39
CA ASN A 68 31.68 9.36 35.59
C ASN A 68 33.23 9.29 35.64
N PHE A 69 33.88 9.06 34.50
CA PHE A 69 35.35 9.05 34.41
C PHE A 69 35.94 10.46 34.43
N TYR A 70 35.30 11.41 33.77
CA TYR A 70 35.74 12.81 33.69
C TYR A 70 35.70 13.50 35.05
N GLU A 71 34.57 13.43 35.76
CA GLU A 71 34.35 14.10 37.05
C GLU A 71 35.31 13.61 38.15
N ARG A 72 35.78 12.37 38.04
CA ARG A 72 36.65 11.73 39.06
C ARG A 72 38.14 11.92 38.80
N ASN A 73 38.51 12.77 37.83
CA ASN A 73 39.87 13.24 37.51
C ASN A 73 40.95 12.13 37.58
N THR A 74 40.74 11.09 36.78
CA THR A 74 41.50 9.84 36.86
C THR A 74 42.74 9.80 35.93
N PRO A 75 43.62 8.78 36.04
CA PRO A 75 44.86 8.65 35.26
C PRO A 75 44.69 8.79 33.75
N PHE A 76 45.78 9.04 33.01
CA PHE A 76 45.77 9.25 31.55
C PHE A 76 44.93 8.21 30.77
N GLN A 77 45.01 6.93 31.14
CA GLN A 77 44.23 5.86 30.52
C GLN A 77 42.71 6.05 30.65
N HIS A 78 42.23 6.65 31.74
CA HIS A 78 40.81 6.95 31.90
C HIS A 78 40.39 8.15 31.05
N LYS A 79 41.29 9.12 30.81
CA LYS A 79 41.02 10.21 29.86
C LYS A 79 40.84 9.67 28.43
N VAL A 80 41.60 8.65 28.06
CA VAL A 80 41.39 7.93 26.78
C VAL A 80 40.01 7.26 26.75
N VAL A 81 39.62 6.58 27.84
CA VAL A 81 38.28 5.99 27.97
C VAL A 81 37.17 7.04 27.85
N VAL A 82 37.33 8.24 28.43
CA VAL A 82 36.37 9.35 28.29
C VAL A 82 36.16 9.71 26.82
N VAL A 83 37.25 9.91 26.06
CA VAL A 83 37.16 10.26 24.64
C VAL A 83 36.50 9.15 23.84
N GLU A 84 36.87 7.88 24.07
CA GLU A 84 36.24 6.76 23.38
C GLU A 84 34.75 6.62 23.72
N CYS A 85 34.36 6.84 24.98
CA CYS A 85 32.96 6.85 25.39
C CYS A 85 32.15 7.95 24.68
N LEU A 86 32.71 9.15 24.58
CA LEU A 86 32.05 10.27 23.88
C LEU A 86 31.93 10.01 22.39
N MET A 87 32.98 9.49 21.76
CA MET A 87 32.95 9.11 20.33
C MET A 87 31.89 8.04 20.07
N GLN A 88 31.83 6.99 20.89
CA GLN A 88 30.84 5.93 20.75
C GLN A 88 29.42 6.44 20.96
N SER A 89 29.22 7.32 21.95
CA SER A 89 27.91 7.93 22.21
C SER A 89 27.42 8.72 20.98
N LEU A 90 28.31 9.52 20.39
CA LEU A 90 28.01 10.33 19.22
C LEU A 90 27.71 9.48 17.98
N GLU A 91 28.52 8.45 17.73
CA GLU A 91 28.35 7.52 16.61
C GLU A 91 26.97 6.86 16.66
N VAL A 92 26.63 6.23 17.79
CA VAL A 92 25.34 5.53 17.96
C VAL A 92 24.15 6.49 17.89
N LEU A 93 24.29 7.72 18.42
CA LEU A 93 23.24 8.73 18.33
C LEU A 93 23.02 9.20 16.88
N SER A 94 24.10 9.35 16.10
CA SER A 94 24.03 9.75 14.70
C SER A 94 23.35 8.69 13.83
N GLU A 95 23.64 7.41 14.06
CA GLU A 95 22.95 6.28 13.41
C GLU A 95 21.46 6.24 13.79
N SER A 96 21.16 6.47 15.06
CA SER A 96 19.79 6.54 15.58
C SER A 96 18.98 7.66 14.92
N PHE A 97 19.59 8.83 14.72
CA PHE A 97 18.96 9.95 14.03
C PHE A 97 18.67 9.62 12.56
N GLY A 98 19.63 9.00 11.86
CA GLY A 98 19.46 8.56 10.47
C GLY A 98 18.29 7.59 10.31
N LEU A 99 18.15 6.62 11.23
CA LEU A 99 17.04 5.67 11.23
C LEU A 99 15.68 6.31 11.52
N GLY A 100 15.62 7.27 12.46
CA GLY A 100 14.41 8.03 12.74
C GLY A 100 13.92 8.83 11.53
N VAL A 101 14.84 9.51 10.85
CA VAL A 101 14.55 10.27 9.62
C VAL A 101 14.09 9.34 8.50
N TYR A 102 14.75 8.20 8.31
CA TYR A 102 14.34 7.20 7.31
C TYR A 102 12.92 6.65 7.58
N SER A 103 12.59 6.36 8.84
CA SER A 103 11.26 5.88 9.23
C SER A 103 10.18 6.90 8.87
N TYR A 104 10.41 8.18 9.19
CA TYR A 104 9.47 9.27 8.87
C TYR A 104 9.22 9.38 7.36
N PHE A 105 10.27 9.41 6.54
CA PHE A 105 10.11 9.48 5.08
C PHE A 105 9.48 8.21 4.48
N SER A 106 9.78 7.04 5.04
CA SER A 106 9.18 5.78 4.61
C SER A 106 7.67 5.74 4.88
N GLU A 107 7.22 6.22 6.03
CA GLU A 107 5.79 6.32 6.36
C GLU A 107 5.05 7.24 5.39
N ASP A 108 5.61 8.42 5.11
CA ASP A 108 5.01 9.35 4.15
C ASP A 108 4.99 8.79 2.72
N LEU A 109 6.06 8.13 2.29
CA LEU A 109 6.11 7.45 0.99
C LEU A 109 5.07 6.33 0.91
N ASN A 110 4.93 5.54 1.97
CA ASN A 110 3.92 4.48 2.06
C ASN A 110 2.50 5.05 2.04
N ARG A 111 2.26 6.17 2.72
CA ARG A 111 0.98 6.89 2.72
C ARG A 111 0.63 7.39 1.32
N LEU A 112 1.57 8.04 0.64
CA LEU A 112 1.38 8.52 -0.74
C LEU A 112 1.13 7.36 -1.72
N ASN A 113 1.86 6.25 -1.58
CA ASN A 113 1.64 5.05 -2.40
C ASN A 113 0.26 4.45 -2.16
N ARG A 114 -0.22 4.39 -0.91
CA ARG A 114 -1.59 3.96 -0.59
C ARG A 114 -2.63 4.86 -1.25
N GLN A 115 -2.48 6.18 -1.13
CA GLN A 115 -3.38 7.15 -1.76
C GLN A 115 -3.42 6.99 -3.29
N ARG A 116 -2.27 6.81 -3.94
CA ARG A 116 -2.20 6.54 -5.39
C ARG A 116 -2.91 5.23 -5.77
N SER A 117 -2.69 4.17 -4.99
CA SER A 117 -3.33 2.87 -5.20
C SER A 117 -4.85 2.96 -5.05
N GLU A 118 -5.35 3.65 -4.03
CA GLU A 118 -6.77 3.87 -3.81
C GLU A 118 -7.41 4.71 -4.91
N ALA A 119 -6.73 5.79 -5.33
CA ALA A 119 -7.17 6.61 -6.45
C ALA A 119 -7.24 5.80 -7.75
N ALA A 120 -6.23 4.95 -8.03
CA ALA A 120 -6.24 4.06 -9.18
C ALA A 120 -7.39 3.06 -9.12
N LYS A 121 -7.62 2.40 -7.98
CA LYS A 121 -8.76 1.49 -7.78
C LYS A 121 -10.10 2.20 -7.98
N LYS A 122 -10.24 3.43 -7.45
CA LYS A 122 -11.43 4.27 -7.64
C LYS A 122 -11.63 4.59 -9.12
N GLY A 123 -10.59 5.02 -9.82
CA GLY A 123 -10.63 5.28 -11.26
C GLY A 123 -11.06 4.07 -12.07
N ILE A 124 -10.52 2.88 -11.77
CA ILE A 124 -10.92 1.61 -12.40
C ILE A 124 -12.41 1.32 -12.15
N ARG A 125 -12.89 1.46 -10.91
CA ARG A 125 -14.31 1.24 -10.57
C ARG A 125 -15.22 2.21 -11.31
N THR A 126 -14.88 3.51 -11.32
CA THR A 126 -15.66 4.53 -12.01
C THR A 126 -15.67 4.30 -13.52
N ARG A 127 -14.55 3.89 -14.13
CA ARG A 127 -14.49 3.47 -15.54
C ARG A 127 -15.44 2.29 -15.79
N SER A 128 -15.32 1.23 -14.97
CA SER A 128 -16.15 0.03 -15.11
C SER A 128 -17.65 0.32 -15.02
N ASP A 129 -18.08 1.15 -14.06
CA ASP A 129 -19.47 1.60 -13.91
C ASP A 129 -19.97 2.35 -15.15
N GLY A 130 -19.16 3.24 -15.71
CA GLY A 130 -19.47 3.94 -16.95
C GLY A 130 -19.71 2.99 -18.14
N TYR A 131 -18.82 2.02 -18.33
CA TYR A 131 -19.01 0.99 -19.38
C TYR A 131 -20.22 0.09 -19.12
N ALA A 132 -20.53 -0.23 -17.85
CA ALA A 132 -21.71 -1.02 -17.51
C ALA A 132 -23.00 -0.31 -17.89
N LYS A 133 -23.10 1.01 -17.63
CA LYS A 133 -24.26 1.82 -18.03
C LYS A 133 -24.44 1.91 -19.53
N ILE A 134 -23.34 2.06 -20.27
CA ILE A 134 -23.38 2.06 -21.75
C ILE A 134 -23.88 0.71 -22.27
N ARG A 135 -23.40 -0.41 -21.70
CA ARG A 135 -23.87 -1.75 -22.10
C ARG A 135 -25.35 -1.95 -21.78
N GLN A 136 -25.80 -1.53 -20.60
CA GLN A 136 -27.21 -1.59 -20.23
C GLN A 136 -28.06 -0.79 -21.24
N LYS A 137 -27.64 0.42 -21.60
CA LYS A 137 -28.36 1.23 -22.59
C LYS A 137 -28.36 0.58 -23.98
N ALA A 138 -27.27 -0.08 -24.36
CA ALA A 138 -27.22 -0.84 -25.61
C ALA A 138 -28.25 -1.98 -25.61
N CYS A 139 -28.41 -2.70 -24.49
CA CYS A 139 -29.45 -3.74 -24.36
C CYS A 139 -30.86 -3.16 -24.47
N GLU A 140 -31.14 -2.03 -23.83
CA GLU A 140 -32.43 -1.33 -23.93
C GLU A 140 -32.76 -0.96 -25.39
N LEU A 141 -31.81 -0.31 -26.09
CA LEU A 141 -31.99 0.09 -27.49
C LEU A 141 -32.20 -1.11 -28.43
N LEU A 142 -31.53 -2.24 -28.17
CA LEU A 142 -31.71 -3.48 -28.94
C LEU A 142 -33.12 -4.06 -28.76
N LEU A 143 -33.68 -3.99 -27.55
CA LEU A 143 -35.03 -4.46 -27.26
C LEU A 143 -36.09 -3.53 -27.86
N GLU A 144 -35.87 -2.21 -27.78
CA GLU A 144 -36.77 -1.18 -28.36
C GLU A 144 -36.81 -1.23 -29.89
N SER A 145 -35.65 -1.45 -30.53
CA SER A 145 -35.53 -1.47 -31.99
C SER A 145 -36.15 -2.70 -32.65
N ASN A 146 -36.46 -3.77 -31.90
CA ASN A 146 -37.05 -4.98 -32.45
C ASN A 146 -38.06 -5.65 -31.50
N PRO A 147 -39.24 -5.02 -31.30
CA PRO A 147 -40.24 -5.47 -30.32
C PRO A 147 -41.01 -6.73 -30.78
N LYS A 148 -40.86 -7.18 -32.04
CA LYS A 148 -41.69 -8.24 -32.66
C LYS A 148 -41.05 -9.64 -32.69
N SER A 149 -40.00 -9.92 -31.91
CA SER A 149 -39.46 -11.30 -31.77
C SER A 149 -38.94 -11.91 -33.10
N LEU A 150 -38.50 -11.09 -34.06
CA LEU A 150 -37.84 -11.56 -35.27
C LEU A 150 -36.33 -11.57 -35.07
N LYS A 151 -35.71 -12.76 -34.98
CA LYS A 151 -34.26 -12.91 -34.86
C LYS A 151 -33.52 -11.95 -35.79
N TRP A 152 -32.54 -11.22 -35.25
CA TRP A 152 -31.69 -10.36 -36.06
C TRP A 152 -31.01 -11.17 -37.17
N LYS A 153 -31.02 -10.66 -38.41
CA LYS A 153 -30.40 -11.32 -39.56
C LYS A 153 -28.91 -11.56 -39.35
N ASN A 154 -28.22 -10.61 -38.73
CA ASN A 154 -26.83 -10.72 -38.26
C ASN A 154 -26.59 -9.72 -37.12
N LYS A 155 -25.66 -10.03 -36.21
CA LYS A 155 -25.23 -9.17 -35.09
C LYS A 155 -24.74 -7.80 -35.55
N THR A 156 -24.07 -7.73 -36.71
CA THR A 156 -23.62 -6.46 -37.30
C THR A 156 -24.78 -5.55 -37.70
N VAL A 157 -25.91 -6.12 -38.15
CA VAL A 157 -27.10 -5.35 -38.53
C VAL A 157 -27.76 -4.77 -37.27
N ALA A 158 -27.88 -5.58 -36.21
CA ALA A 158 -28.39 -5.13 -34.92
C ALA A 158 -27.52 -4.01 -34.32
N ALA A 159 -26.20 -4.17 -34.36
CA ALA A 159 -25.25 -3.19 -33.86
C ALA A 159 -25.33 -1.86 -34.62
N LYS A 160 -25.42 -1.90 -35.97
CA LYS A 160 -25.54 -0.68 -36.80
C LYS A 160 -26.80 0.12 -36.48
N ILE A 161 -27.93 -0.55 -36.27
CA ILE A 161 -29.22 0.10 -36.01
C ILE A 161 -29.18 0.93 -34.72
N ILE A 162 -28.54 0.44 -33.66
CA ILE A 162 -28.46 1.16 -32.38
C ILE A 162 -27.26 2.11 -32.28
N THR A 163 -26.39 2.18 -33.29
CA THR A 163 -25.08 2.86 -33.20
C THR A 163 -25.23 4.37 -32.96
N GLU A 164 -26.13 5.04 -33.68
CA GLU A 164 -26.33 6.49 -33.54
C GLU A 164 -26.94 6.85 -32.18
N ASP A 165 -28.02 6.19 -31.78
CA ASP A 165 -28.70 6.43 -30.50
C ASP A 165 -27.79 6.12 -29.30
N LEU A 166 -27.01 5.05 -29.39
CA LEU A 166 -26.07 4.70 -28.34
C LEU A 166 -24.91 5.71 -28.28
N TRP A 167 -24.46 6.24 -29.41
CA TRP A 167 -23.43 7.27 -29.43
C TRP A 167 -23.89 8.55 -28.73
N GLY A 168 -25.12 9.02 -29.01
CA GLY A 168 -25.70 10.16 -28.32
C GLY A 168 -25.74 9.97 -26.79
N TYR A 169 -26.07 8.76 -26.33
CA TYR A 169 -25.99 8.42 -24.91
C TYR A 169 -24.54 8.41 -24.38
N ILE A 170 -23.58 7.87 -25.13
CA ILE A 170 -22.17 7.84 -24.75
C ILE A 170 -21.63 9.26 -24.57
N GLU A 171 -22.00 10.22 -25.43
CA GLU A 171 -21.59 11.62 -25.29
C GLU A 171 -22.13 12.25 -23.99
N LEU A 172 -23.39 11.97 -23.63
CA LEU A 172 -23.97 12.41 -22.36
C LEU A 172 -23.26 11.78 -21.15
N VAL A 173 -22.92 10.49 -21.24
CA VAL A 173 -22.24 9.76 -20.16
C VAL A 173 -20.78 10.18 -20.04
N LYS A 174 -20.10 10.56 -21.13
CA LYS A 174 -18.71 11.07 -21.11
C LYS A 174 -18.54 12.29 -20.20
N ASN A 175 -19.55 13.16 -20.11
CA ASN A 175 -19.53 14.29 -19.18
C ASN A 175 -19.40 13.86 -17.71
N LYS A 176 -19.99 12.71 -17.36
CA LYS A 176 -19.93 12.13 -16.01
C LYS A 176 -18.78 11.12 -15.84
N TYR A 177 -18.27 10.57 -16.95
CA TYR A 177 -17.24 9.55 -16.99
C TYR A 177 -16.21 9.87 -18.10
N PRO A 178 -15.34 10.86 -17.90
CA PRO A 178 -14.40 11.33 -18.94
C PRO A 178 -13.40 10.26 -19.39
N GLN A 179 -13.09 9.28 -18.53
CA GLN A 179 -12.23 8.12 -18.79
C GLN A 179 -12.80 7.06 -19.77
N ILE A 180 -13.95 7.30 -20.41
CA ILE A 180 -14.53 6.39 -21.38
C ILE A 180 -13.89 6.62 -22.77
N GLU A 181 -13.05 5.68 -23.18
CA GLU A 181 -12.32 5.69 -24.45
C GLU A 181 -13.08 4.84 -25.49
N ILE A 182 -14.29 5.29 -25.85
CA ILE A 182 -15.01 4.75 -27.00
C ILE A 182 -14.97 5.78 -28.12
N LYS A 183 -14.43 5.34 -29.27
CA LYS A 183 -14.47 6.08 -30.54
C LYS A 183 -15.70 5.66 -31.31
N TYR A 184 -16.29 6.60 -32.05
CA TYR A 184 -17.48 6.36 -32.85
C TYR A 184 -17.24 5.29 -33.92
N ASP A 185 -16.13 5.40 -34.64
CA ASP A 185 -15.75 4.48 -35.73
C ASP A 185 -15.64 3.02 -35.28
N ASP A 186 -15.28 2.79 -34.02
CA ASP A 186 -15.13 1.46 -33.44
C ASP A 186 -16.41 0.95 -32.73
N LEU A 187 -17.44 1.79 -32.59
CA LEU A 187 -18.60 1.50 -31.74
C LEU A 187 -19.37 0.27 -32.23
N THR A 188 -19.63 0.18 -33.53
CA THR A 188 -20.32 -0.98 -34.11
C THR A 188 -19.58 -2.29 -33.84
N ASN A 189 -18.25 -2.29 -33.99
CA ASN A 189 -17.42 -3.47 -33.70
C ASN A 189 -17.40 -3.79 -32.19
N LYS A 190 -17.35 -2.77 -31.33
CA LYS A 190 -17.44 -2.94 -29.88
C LYS A 190 -18.76 -3.56 -29.44
N ILE A 191 -19.88 -3.13 -29.99
CA ILE A 191 -21.21 -3.69 -29.69
C ILE A 191 -21.27 -5.18 -30.08
N VAL A 192 -20.73 -5.54 -31.26
CA VAL A 192 -20.65 -6.94 -31.69
C VAL A 192 -19.77 -7.76 -30.75
N ASN A 193 -18.62 -7.23 -30.34
CA ASN A 193 -17.72 -7.91 -29.40
C ASN A 193 -18.35 -8.05 -28.01
N TRP A 194 -19.15 -7.09 -27.54
CA TRP A 194 -19.87 -7.23 -26.27
C TRP A 194 -20.82 -8.42 -26.27
N SER A 195 -21.41 -8.80 -27.40
CA SER A 195 -22.23 -10.03 -27.49
C SER A 195 -21.41 -11.33 -27.30
N ARG A 196 -20.09 -11.27 -27.45
CA ARG A 196 -19.17 -12.39 -27.19
C ARG A 196 -18.77 -12.41 -25.72
N ASP A 197 -18.49 -11.23 -25.15
CA ASP A 197 -17.88 -11.10 -23.84
C ASP A 197 -18.89 -10.97 -22.69
N TYR A 198 -20.13 -10.54 -22.98
CA TYR A 198 -21.17 -10.28 -21.97
C TYR A 198 -22.49 -10.97 -22.34
N ASP A 199 -23.00 -11.77 -21.40
CA ASP A 199 -24.20 -12.59 -21.60
C ASP A 199 -25.48 -11.77 -21.70
N ASP A 200 -25.54 -10.58 -21.09
CA ASP A 200 -26.67 -9.65 -21.17
C ASP A 200 -26.85 -9.07 -22.59
N VAL A 201 -25.76 -8.63 -23.23
CA VAL A 201 -25.76 -8.13 -24.60
C VAL A 201 -26.02 -9.29 -25.57
N ARG A 202 -25.46 -10.46 -25.30
CA ARG A 202 -25.75 -11.68 -26.05
C ARG A 202 -27.25 -12.01 -25.99
N ALA A 203 -27.82 -12.00 -24.79
CA ALA A 203 -29.23 -12.18 -24.57
C ALA A 203 -30.04 -11.10 -25.27
N ALA A 204 -29.75 -9.81 -25.19
CA ALA A 204 -30.51 -8.78 -25.92
C ALA A 204 -30.48 -8.98 -27.46
N MET A 205 -29.37 -9.49 -28.00
CA MET A 205 -29.27 -9.84 -29.43
C MET A 205 -29.93 -11.19 -29.78
N GLU A 206 -30.14 -12.08 -28.81
CA GLU A 206 -30.68 -13.44 -29.03
C GLU A 206 -32.12 -13.64 -28.51
N GLU A 207 -32.56 -12.94 -27.45
CA GLU A 207 -33.87 -12.96 -26.76
C GLU A 207 -35.01 -12.38 -27.57
N VAL A 208 -34.69 -11.75 -28.70
CA VAL A 208 -35.61 -11.66 -29.83
C VAL A 208 -36.07 -13.07 -30.31
N ALA A 209 -35.52 -14.18 -29.77
CA ALA A 209 -35.97 -15.55 -29.94
C ALA A 209 -36.74 -16.16 -28.74
N ILE A 210 -36.95 -15.46 -27.62
CA ILE A 210 -37.48 -16.07 -26.36
C ILE A 210 -38.75 -15.35 -25.86
N THR A 211 -39.77 -15.19 -26.70
CA THR A 211 -41.15 -14.94 -26.18
C THR A 211 -42.18 -16.01 -26.59
N ARG A 212 -41.76 -17.13 -27.20
CA ARG A 212 -42.68 -18.25 -27.53
C ARG A 212 -42.49 -19.56 -26.78
N LYS A 213 -41.38 -19.79 -26.06
CA LYS A 213 -41.19 -21.08 -25.36
C LYS A 213 -42.02 -21.21 -24.07
N TYR A 214 -42.40 -20.11 -23.41
CA TYR A 214 -43.23 -20.19 -22.20
C TYR A 214 -44.75 -20.27 -22.44
N LYS A 215 -45.26 -19.85 -23.61
CA LYS A 215 -46.71 -19.97 -23.91
C LYS A 215 -47.14 -21.37 -24.41
N LYS A 216 -46.24 -22.20 -24.95
CA LYS A 216 -46.60 -23.53 -25.48
C LYS A 216 -46.62 -24.67 -24.44
N LYS A 217 -46.01 -24.49 -23.27
CA LYS A 217 -45.98 -25.54 -22.21
C LYS A 217 -47.21 -25.52 -21.30
N ASN A 218 -47.90 -24.37 -21.15
CA ASN A 218 -49.10 -24.26 -20.32
C ASN A 218 -50.42 -24.45 -21.09
N ALA A 219 -50.42 -24.41 -22.43
CA ALA A 219 -51.62 -24.66 -23.23
C ALA A 219 -51.95 -26.16 -23.42
N LYS A 220 -50.96 -27.06 -23.22
CA LYS A 220 -51.16 -28.53 -23.34
C LYS A 220 -51.52 -29.24 -22.02
N LYS A 221 -51.62 -28.50 -20.90
CA LYS A 221 -51.95 -29.06 -19.57
C LYS A 221 -53.39 -28.78 -19.11
N ARG A 222 -54.25 -28.22 -19.98
CA ARG A 222 -55.68 -27.96 -19.71
C ARG A 222 -56.64 -28.66 -20.70
N SER A 223 -56.14 -29.60 -21.49
CA SER A 223 -56.96 -30.39 -22.42
C SER A 223 -56.55 -31.86 -22.36
N LYS A 224 -56.75 -32.47 -21.20
CA LYS A 224 -56.95 -33.92 -21.04
C LYS A 224 -57.52 -34.16 -19.65
#